data_AF-A0A849Z979-F1
#
_entry.id   AF-A0A849Z979-F1
#
_cell.length_a   1.000
_cell.length_b   1.000
_cell.length_c   1.000
_cell.angle_alpha   90.00
_cell.angle_beta   90.00
_cell.angle_gamma   90.00
#
_symmetry.space_group_name_H-M   'P 1'
#
loop_
_entity.id
_entity.type
_entity.pdbx_description
1 polymer ?
#
loop_
_entity_poly.entity_id
_entity_poly.type
_entity_poly.pdbx_seq_one_letter_code
_entity_poly.pdbx_strand_id
1 'polypeptide(L)'
;MSDRESRRAAVMGIGALILGAVPLVGCGSDRRREVVSARPYPKRPVRLASAAPYDAPYGSSATTVCAATEPNIEGPYYRPGAPQRADLRPAGAEGTPLEIAGCIRSLDCRSILGGAVLDVWHADARGRYDNDGHLADMPFLYRGLVAADDRGEFRIRTIVPGRYLNGRTYRPAHVHVKITAPGHVPLTTQLYFPGDPFNAEDPFIRQSLVMDLANENGTQRGRYEFVLSPKA
;
A
#
# COMPACT_ATOMS: atom_id res chain seq x y z
N MET A 1 40.95 -35.08 47.96
CA MET A 1 41.86 -34.96 46.80
C MET A 1 40.99 -34.64 45.59
N SER A 2 40.76 -33.35 45.35
CA SER A 2 41.46 -32.48 44.37
C SER A 2 40.81 -32.64 42.99
N ASP A 3 39.83 -31.81 42.61
CA ASP A 3 39.98 -30.43 42.12
C ASP A 3 40.69 -30.36 40.75
N ARG A 4 39.93 -30.00 39.70
CA ARG A 4 40.37 -29.05 38.66
C ARG A 4 39.25 -28.63 37.70
N GLU A 5 38.98 -27.34 37.76
CA GLU A 5 38.34 -26.49 36.76
C GLU A 5 38.88 -26.72 35.34
N SER A 6 38.01 -26.56 34.33
CA SER A 6 38.42 -25.77 33.15
C SER A 6 37.22 -25.02 32.56
N ARG A 7 37.30 -23.70 32.72
CA ARG A 7 36.43 -22.68 32.19
C ARG A 7 36.59 -22.61 30.67
N ARG A 8 35.49 -22.53 29.92
CA ARG A 8 35.49 -21.89 28.60
C ARG A 8 34.49 -20.75 28.59
N ALA A 9 35.01 -19.61 28.16
CA ALA A 9 34.45 -18.29 28.25
C ALA A 9 33.27 -18.07 27.29
N ALA A 10 32.43 -17.12 27.69
CA ALA A 10 31.30 -16.57 26.96
C ALA A 10 31.70 -15.95 25.62
N VAL A 11 30.79 -16.06 24.65
CA VAL A 11 30.51 -14.97 23.69
C VAL A 11 28.99 -14.81 23.65
N MET A 12 28.47 -13.89 24.47
CA MET A 12 27.12 -13.34 24.29
C MET A 12 27.14 -12.49 23.03
N GLY A 13 26.62 -13.03 21.93
CA GLY A 13 26.26 -12.23 20.77
C GLY A 13 24.99 -11.45 21.07
N ILE A 14 25.13 -10.23 21.58
CA ILE A 14 24.04 -9.24 21.58
C ILE A 14 23.90 -8.77 20.13
N GLY A 15 23.13 -9.54 19.34
CA GLY A 15 22.59 -9.04 18.09
C GLY A 15 21.50 -8.03 18.44
N ALA A 16 21.85 -6.74 18.44
CA ALA A 16 20.87 -5.67 18.50
C ALA A 16 19.96 -5.78 17.26
N LEU A 17 18.79 -6.39 17.42
CA LEU A 17 17.70 -6.26 16.46
C LEU A 17 17.33 -4.78 16.46
N ILE A 18 17.73 -4.07 15.40
CA ILE A 18 17.18 -2.75 15.11
C ILE A 18 15.72 -3.00 14.73
N LEU A 19 14.82 -2.90 15.71
CA LEU A 19 13.39 -2.69 15.49
C LEU A 19 13.24 -1.33 14.80
N GLY A 20 13.36 -1.34 13.47
CA GLY A 20 12.90 -0.24 12.65
C GLY A 20 11.39 -0.18 12.70
N ALA A 21 10.82 0.40 13.75
CA ALA A 21 9.43 0.83 13.74
C ALA A 21 9.31 1.86 12.60
N VAL A 22 8.67 1.49 11.50
CA VAL A 22 8.26 2.47 10.49
C VAL A 22 7.16 3.28 11.17
N PRO A 23 7.38 4.59 11.45
CA PRO A 23 6.35 5.38 12.07
C PRO A 23 5.09 5.34 11.19
N LEU A 24 3.92 5.32 11.81
CA LEU A 24 2.67 5.59 11.12
C LEU A 24 2.73 7.03 10.61
N VAL A 25 3.28 7.17 9.41
CA VAL A 25 3.38 8.46 8.74
C VAL A 25 1.96 8.81 8.32
N GLY A 26 1.33 9.67 9.13
CA GLY A 26 0.01 10.24 8.83
C GLY A 26 0.04 11.03 7.54
N CYS A 27 -1.13 11.44 7.07
CA CYS A 27 -1.34 11.93 5.70
C CYS A 27 -0.60 13.22 5.31
N GLY A 28 0.22 13.79 6.21
CA GLY A 28 0.84 15.10 6.06
C GLY A 28 2.35 15.16 5.75
N SER A 29 3.10 14.05 5.63
CA SER A 29 4.52 14.18 5.28
C SER A 29 4.74 14.10 3.77
N ASP A 30 5.07 15.24 3.16
CA ASP A 30 5.63 15.36 1.82
C ASP A 30 6.92 14.52 1.73
N ARG A 31 6.84 13.32 1.15
CA ARG A 31 8.04 12.60 0.72
C ARG A 31 8.31 12.99 -0.71
N ARG A 32 9.15 14.01 -0.89
CA ARG A 32 9.95 14.14 -2.11
C ARG A 32 10.58 12.78 -2.38
N ARG A 33 10.26 12.14 -3.51
CA ARG A 33 11.08 11.05 -4.04
C ARG A 33 12.49 11.61 -4.19
N GLU A 34 13.43 11.16 -3.36
CA GLU A 34 14.84 11.37 -3.64
C GLU A 34 15.14 10.63 -4.95
N VAL A 35 15.20 11.38 -6.04
CA VAL A 35 15.85 10.92 -7.26
C VAL A 35 17.30 10.70 -6.86
N VAL A 36 17.73 9.44 -6.82
CA VAL A 36 19.13 9.07 -6.63
C VAL A 36 19.93 9.71 -7.75
N SER A 37 20.54 10.86 -7.44
CA SER A 37 21.41 11.60 -8.33
C SER A 37 22.59 10.70 -8.71
N ALA A 38 22.73 10.42 -9.99
CA ALA A 38 23.92 9.80 -10.54
C ALA A 38 25.17 10.61 -10.13
N ARG A 39 26.24 9.89 -9.78
CA ARG A 39 27.52 10.46 -9.32
C ARG A 39 28.14 11.34 -10.42
N PRO A 40 28.61 12.57 -10.13
CA PRO A 40 29.32 13.38 -11.12
C PRO A 40 30.81 12.99 -11.23
N TYR A 41 31.29 12.93 -12.47
CA TYR A 41 32.70 12.74 -12.87
C TYR A 41 33.56 13.99 -12.53
N PRO A 42 34.88 13.86 -12.31
CA PRO A 42 35.72 14.95 -11.82
C PRO A 42 35.97 16.09 -12.82
N LYS A 43 36.18 17.27 -12.23
CA LYS A 43 36.26 18.59 -12.85
C LYS A 43 37.59 18.82 -13.58
N ARG A 44 37.52 19.40 -14.79
CA ARG A 44 38.61 20.19 -15.40
C ARG A 44 38.33 21.68 -15.18
N PRO A 45 39.34 22.52 -14.88
CA PRO A 45 39.12 23.94 -14.65
C PRO A 45 38.94 24.68 -15.98
N VAL A 46 37.81 25.35 -16.16
CA VAL A 46 37.62 26.36 -17.20
C VAL A 46 37.38 27.70 -16.50
N ARG A 47 38.10 28.72 -16.98
CA ARG A 47 38.22 30.07 -16.43
C ARG A 47 36.85 30.75 -16.21
N LEU A 48 36.75 31.50 -15.11
CA LEU A 48 35.62 32.40 -14.84
C LEU A 48 35.58 33.55 -15.86
N ALA A 49 34.45 33.70 -16.54
CA ALA A 49 34.03 34.94 -17.16
C ALA A 49 32.77 35.42 -16.44
N SER A 50 32.80 36.67 -15.99
CA SER A 50 31.70 37.41 -15.36
C SER A 50 30.66 37.82 -16.42
N ALA A 51 29.36 37.64 -16.14
CA ALA A 51 28.28 38.32 -16.86
C ALA A 51 26.99 38.44 -16.03
N ALA A 52 26.65 39.71 -15.74
CA ALA A 52 25.35 40.38 -15.57
C ALA A 52 24.19 39.76 -14.73
N PRO A 53 23.46 40.58 -13.95
CA PRO A 53 22.23 40.16 -13.28
C PRO A 53 21.10 39.98 -14.29
N TYR A 54 20.54 38.77 -14.32
CA TYR A 54 19.31 38.46 -15.06
C TYR A 54 18.14 38.60 -14.08
N ASP A 55 17.37 39.68 -14.22
CA ASP A 55 16.07 39.82 -13.55
C ASP A 55 15.11 38.77 -14.14
N ALA A 56 15.01 37.62 -13.47
CA ALA A 56 14.00 36.63 -13.77
C ALA A 56 12.66 37.10 -13.19
N PRO A 57 11.56 37.13 -13.98
CA PRO A 57 10.26 37.49 -13.47
C PRO A 57 9.78 36.45 -12.45
N TYR A 58 9.17 36.95 -11.38
CA TYR A 58 8.56 36.18 -10.29
C TYR A 58 7.70 35.04 -10.85
N GLY A 59 8.21 33.82 -10.78
CA GLY A 59 7.54 32.64 -11.33
C GLY A 59 6.21 32.39 -10.63
N SER A 60 5.14 32.28 -11.43
CA SER A 60 3.83 31.80 -11.00
C SER A 60 3.99 30.49 -10.21
N SER A 61 3.51 30.47 -8.97
CA SER A 61 3.48 29.26 -8.15
C SER A 61 2.50 28.27 -8.78
N ALA A 62 3.02 27.32 -9.55
CA ALA A 62 2.21 26.24 -10.09
C ALA A 62 1.60 25.46 -8.92
N THR A 63 0.28 25.44 -8.83
CA THR A 63 -0.44 24.62 -7.86
C THR A 63 -0.07 23.16 -8.08
N THR A 64 0.57 22.54 -7.09
CA THR A 64 0.86 21.10 -7.13
C THR A 64 -0.45 20.32 -7.21
N VAL A 65 -0.59 19.50 -8.25
CA VAL A 65 -1.71 18.57 -8.45
C VAL A 65 -1.16 17.15 -8.34
N CYS A 66 -1.87 16.29 -7.62
CA CYS A 66 -1.50 14.90 -7.43
C CYS A 66 -1.99 14.09 -8.63
N ALA A 67 -1.27 13.02 -8.95
CA ALA A 67 -1.79 12.03 -9.89
C ALA A 67 -2.98 11.31 -9.26
N ALA A 68 -4.11 11.27 -9.96
CA ALA A 68 -5.26 10.48 -9.53
C ALA A 68 -4.87 8.99 -9.46
N THR A 69 -5.39 8.27 -8.46
CA THR A 69 -5.19 6.82 -8.42
C THR A 69 -5.87 6.19 -9.64
N GLU A 70 -5.14 5.32 -10.35
CA GLU A 70 -5.68 4.67 -11.54
C GLU A 70 -6.86 3.74 -11.19
N PRO A 71 -7.93 3.74 -12.00
CA PRO A 71 -8.97 2.74 -11.88
C PRO A 71 -8.44 1.38 -12.32
N ASN A 72 -9.08 0.31 -11.83
CA ASN A 72 -8.87 -1.05 -12.30
C ASN A 72 -10.22 -1.77 -12.45
N ILE A 73 -10.24 -2.91 -13.12
CA ILE A 73 -11.47 -3.66 -13.35
C ILE A 73 -12.10 -4.09 -12.02
N GLU A 74 -13.43 -4.06 -11.92
CA GLU A 74 -14.15 -4.55 -10.73
C GLU A 74 -13.97 -6.07 -10.57
N GLY A 75 -13.93 -6.79 -11.70
CA GLY A 75 -13.92 -8.25 -11.70
C GLY A 75 -15.29 -8.84 -11.33
N PRO A 76 -15.42 -10.18 -11.39
CA PRO A 76 -16.71 -10.84 -11.29
C PRO A 76 -17.17 -11.10 -9.84
N TYR A 77 -16.31 -10.83 -8.86
CA TYR A 77 -16.52 -11.28 -7.48
C TYR A 77 -17.02 -10.19 -6.54
N TYR A 78 -17.29 -8.97 -7.03
CA TYR A 78 -17.89 -7.92 -6.22
C TYR A 78 -19.26 -8.35 -5.69
N ARG A 79 -19.55 -8.04 -4.42
CA ARG A 79 -20.86 -8.26 -3.80
C ARG A 79 -21.16 -7.10 -2.85
N PRO A 80 -22.26 -6.33 -3.07
CA PRO A 80 -22.63 -5.24 -2.17
C PRO A 80 -23.12 -5.77 -0.82
N GLY A 81 -23.15 -4.89 0.18
CA GLY A 81 -23.69 -5.20 1.52
C GLY A 81 -22.69 -5.84 2.48
N ALA A 82 -21.38 -5.69 2.22
CA ALA A 82 -20.36 -6.11 3.17
C ALA A 82 -20.55 -5.41 4.54
N PRO A 83 -20.26 -6.09 5.66
CA PRO A 83 -20.41 -5.50 6.98
C PRO A 83 -19.34 -4.43 7.22
N GLN A 84 -19.64 -3.45 8.08
CA GLN A 84 -18.65 -2.48 8.53
C GLN A 84 -17.65 -3.14 9.49
N ARG A 85 -16.40 -3.28 9.06
CA ARG A 85 -15.29 -3.83 9.85
C ARG A 85 -13.95 -3.56 9.17
N ALA A 86 -12.93 -3.29 9.97
CA ALA A 86 -11.56 -3.09 9.50
C ALA A 86 -10.68 -4.34 9.59
N ASP A 87 -11.06 -5.33 10.42
CA ASP A 87 -10.45 -6.65 10.42
C ASP A 87 -11.32 -7.63 9.65
N LEU A 88 -10.82 -8.06 8.49
CA LEU A 88 -11.54 -8.91 7.54
C LEU A 88 -11.29 -10.39 7.79
N ARG A 89 -10.43 -10.73 8.77
CA ARG A 89 -10.02 -12.10 9.05
C ARG A 89 -11.12 -12.85 9.80
N PRO A 90 -11.49 -14.06 9.37
CA PRO A 90 -12.22 -14.97 10.25
C PRO A 90 -11.37 -15.39 11.45
N ALA A 91 -12.01 -15.92 12.49
CA ALA A 91 -11.29 -16.62 13.55
C ALA A 91 -10.49 -17.79 12.95
N GLY A 92 -9.19 -17.89 13.30
CA GLY A 92 -8.31 -18.94 12.78
C GLY A 92 -7.93 -18.79 11.31
N ALA A 93 -8.00 -17.59 10.73
CA ALA A 93 -7.61 -17.33 9.35
C ALA A 93 -6.24 -17.94 8.98
N GLU A 94 -6.23 -18.76 7.93
CA GLU A 94 -5.00 -19.28 7.33
C GLU A 94 -4.33 -18.22 6.44
N GLY A 95 -3.01 -18.31 6.31
CA GLY A 95 -2.21 -17.45 5.43
C GLY A 95 -1.38 -16.40 6.17
N THR A 96 -0.56 -15.68 5.41
CA THR A 96 0.31 -14.64 5.96
C THR A 96 -0.52 -13.43 6.39
N PRO A 97 -0.45 -12.98 7.65
CA PRO A 97 -1.13 -11.77 8.09
C PRO A 97 -0.70 -10.55 7.26
N LEU A 98 -1.67 -9.70 6.92
CA LEU A 98 -1.48 -8.49 6.15
C LEU A 98 -2.19 -7.33 6.85
N GLU A 99 -1.51 -6.21 6.96
CA GLU A 99 -2.14 -4.94 7.32
C GLU A 99 -1.85 -3.91 6.24
N ILE A 100 -2.89 -3.36 5.62
CA ILE A 100 -2.80 -2.29 4.63
C ILE A 100 -3.23 -1.00 5.31
N ALA A 101 -2.38 0.02 5.28
CA ALA A 101 -2.69 1.32 5.84
C ALA A 101 -2.29 2.45 4.91
N GLY A 102 -2.96 3.58 5.04
CA GLY A 102 -2.62 4.75 4.26
C GLY A 102 -3.66 5.83 4.36
N CYS A 103 -3.73 6.65 3.32
CA CYS A 103 -4.47 7.90 3.32
C CYS A 103 -5.35 8.03 2.08
N ILE A 104 -6.46 8.73 2.24
CA ILE A 104 -7.33 9.14 1.13
C ILE A 104 -7.33 10.66 1.05
N ARG A 105 -6.96 11.20 -0.12
CA ARG A 105 -6.90 12.65 -0.38
C ARG A 105 -7.52 13.02 -1.72
N SER A 106 -7.72 14.32 -1.93
CA SER A 106 -8.18 14.90 -3.20
C SER A 106 -7.02 15.19 -4.16
N LEU A 107 -7.36 15.52 -5.41
CA LEU A 107 -6.40 15.83 -6.48
C LEU A 107 -5.51 17.04 -6.20
N ASP A 108 -5.91 17.94 -5.29
CA ASP A 108 -5.14 19.15 -4.93
C ASP A 108 -3.92 18.88 -4.02
N CYS A 109 -3.63 17.60 -3.74
CA CYS A 109 -2.60 17.11 -2.82
C CYS A 109 -2.74 17.51 -1.35
N ARG A 110 -3.69 18.36 -1.00
CA ARG A 110 -3.81 18.97 0.34
C ARG A 110 -5.03 18.47 1.08
N SER A 111 -6.16 18.37 0.39
CA SER A 111 -7.44 18.04 0.99
C SER A 111 -7.50 16.57 1.34
N ILE A 112 -7.65 16.28 2.63
CA ILE A 112 -7.79 14.94 3.18
C ILE A 112 -9.28 14.56 3.21
N LEU A 113 -9.60 13.32 2.82
CA LEU A 113 -10.98 12.86 2.66
C LEU A 113 -11.44 12.03 3.86
N GLY A 114 -11.65 12.72 4.98
CA GLY A 114 -12.26 12.10 6.17
C GLY A 114 -13.68 11.60 5.89
N GLY A 115 -14.04 10.46 6.48
CA GLY A 115 -15.34 9.82 6.25
C GLY A 115 -15.48 9.14 4.88
N ALA A 116 -14.41 9.06 4.08
CA ALA A 116 -14.38 8.19 2.92
C ALA A 116 -14.56 6.72 3.34
N VAL A 117 -15.26 5.94 2.53
CA VAL A 117 -15.53 4.52 2.79
C VAL A 117 -14.88 3.67 1.70
N LEU A 118 -14.09 2.68 2.13
CA LEU A 118 -13.51 1.64 1.30
C LEU A 118 -14.35 0.37 1.43
N ASP A 119 -14.97 -0.07 0.34
CA ASP A 119 -15.57 -1.39 0.19
C ASP A 119 -14.49 -2.34 -0.35
N VAL A 120 -14.02 -3.24 0.51
CA VAL A 120 -12.83 -4.07 0.29
C VAL A 120 -13.25 -5.52 0.12
N TRP A 121 -12.70 -6.20 -0.89
CA TRP A 121 -12.88 -7.64 -1.07
C TRP A 121 -11.64 -8.30 -1.68
N HIS A 122 -11.36 -9.55 -1.30
CA HIS A 122 -10.31 -10.35 -1.92
C HIS A 122 -10.53 -11.85 -1.68
N ALA A 123 -9.72 -12.68 -2.33
CA ALA A 123 -9.74 -14.13 -2.17
C ALA A 123 -9.11 -14.59 -0.84
N ASP A 124 -9.42 -15.81 -0.41
CA ASP A 124 -8.66 -16.50 0.63
C ASP A 124 -7.19 -16.77 0.21
N ALA A 125 -6.38 -17.31 1.13
CA ALA A 125 -4.98 -17.64 0.86
C ALA A 125 -4.77 -18.66 -0.27
N ARG A 126 -5.83 -19.36 -0.70
CA ARG A 126 -5.84 -20.35 -1.79
C ARG A 126 -6.44 -19.80 -3.09
N GLY A 127 -6.78 -18.51 -3.15
CA GLY A 127 -7.32 -17.87 -4.34
C GLY A 127 -8.83 -18.07 -4.56
N ARG A 128 -9.59 -18.43 -3.52
CA ARG A 128 -11.05 -18.63 -3.61
C ARG A 128 -11.82 -17.47 -3.00
N TYR A 129 -12.89 -17.05 -3.69
CA TYR A 129 -13.85 -16.08 -3.18
C TYR A 129 -15.08 -16.78 -2.59
N ASP A 130 -15.74 -16.15 -1.63
CA ASP A 130 -16.93 -16.66 -0.95
C ASP A 130 -18.25 -16.54 -1.76
N ASN A 131 -18.16 -16.29 -3.07
CA ASN A 131 -19.33 -16.03 -3.93
C ASN A 131 -20.22 -17.27 -4.14
N ASP A 132 -19.64 -18.47 -4.06
CA ASP A 132 -20.32 -19.75 -4.26
C ASP A 132 -20.81 -20.40 -2.95
N GLY A 133 -20.68 -19.70 -1.82
CA GLY A 133 -21.20 -20.17 -0.53
C GLY A 133 -20.49 -21.38 0.06
N HIS A 134 -19.30 -21.75 -0.41
CA HIS A 134 -18.53 -22.89 0.12
C HIS A 134 -18.13 -22.74 1.61
N LEU A 135 -18.37 -21.57 2.21
CA LEU A 135 -18.20 -21.25 3.62
C LEU A 135 -19.48 -20.61 4.16
N ALA A 136 -20.59 -21.35 4.07
CA ALA A 136 -21.96 -20.90 4.35
C ALA A 136 -22.15 -20.26 5.74
N ASP A 137 -21.32 -20.62 6.72
CA ASP A 137 -21.45 -20.16 8.10
C ASP A 137 -20.85 -18.75 8.35
N MET A 138 -20.15 -18.17 7.37
CA MET A 138 -19.48 -16.87 7.47
C MET A 138 -19.75 -16.03 6.21
N PRO A 139 -20.92 -15.37 6.09
CA PRO A 139 -21.19 -14.51 4.96
C PRO A 139 -20.16 -13.35 4.91
N PHE A 140 -19.73 -12.99 3.70
CA PHE A 140 -18.78 -11.90 3.44
C PHE A 140 -17.33 -12.17 3.88
N LEU A 141 -16.86 -13.41 3.80
CA LEU A 141 -15.47 -13.74 4.15
C LEU A 141 -14.47 -12.87 3.38
N TYR A 142 -13.49 -12.28 4.09
CA TYR A 142 -12.50 -11.36 3.52
C TYR A 142 -13.09 -10.13 2.80
N ARG A 143 -14.28 -9.68 3.25
CA ARG A 143 -14.93 -8.46 2.79
C ARG A 143 -15.30 -7.54 3.94
N GLY A 144 -15.28 -6.24 3.70
CA GLY A 144 -15.75 -5.26 4.68
C GLY A 144 -15.79 -3.84 4.15
N LEU A 145 -16.63 -3.03 4.80
CA LEU A 145 -16.65 -1.58 4.64
C LEU A 145 -15.75 -0.96 5.71
N VAL A 146 -14.70 -0.27 5.29
CA VAL A 146 -13.72 0.41 6.14
C VAL A 146 -13.88 1.91 5.98
N ALA A 147 -14.21 2.61 7.05
CA ALA A 147 -14.24 4.07 7.05
C ALA A 147 -12.84 4.63 7.32
N ALA A 148 -12.42 5.61 6.54
CA ALA A 148 -11.29 6.46 6.86
C ALA A 148 -11.67 7.41 8.00
N ASP A 149 -10.73 7.65 8.91
CA ASP A 149 -10.94 8.57 10.04
C ASP A 149 -11.00 10.04 9.58
N ASP A 150 -11.18 10.98 10.51
CA ASP A 150 -11.25 12.42 10.20
C ASP A 150 -9.95 12.98 9.58
N ARG A 151 -8.85 12.23 9.67
CA ARG A 151 -7.56 12.51 9.04
C ARG A 151 -7.38 11.73 7.75
N GLY A 152 -8.46 11.15 7.20
CA GLY A 152 -8.46 10.37 5.97
C GLY A 152 -7.59 9.13 6.04
N GLU A 153 -7.19 8.70 7.24
CA GLU A 153 -6.37 7.52 7.46
C GLU A 153 -7.27 6.28 7.48
N PHE A 154 -6.84 5.22 6.79
CA PHE A 154 -7.52 3.92 6.85
C PHE A 154 -6.53 2.83 7.29
N ARG A 155 -7.08 1.76 7.85
CA ARG A 155 -6.34 0.53 8.18
C ARG A 155 -7.23 -0.67 7.93
N ILE A 156 -6.69 -1.63 7.18
CA ILE A 156 -7.34 -2.91 6.87
C ILE A 156 -6.44 -4.01 7.43
N ARG A 157 -6.97 -4.89 8.28
CA ARG A 157 -6.30 -6.11 8.73
C ARG A 157 -6.91 -7.30 8.00
N THR A 158 -6.06 -8.09 7.38
CA THR A 158 -6.46 -9.24 6.59
C THR A 158 -5.29 -10.24 6.44
N ILE A 159 -5.32 -11.08 5.40
CA ILE A 159 -4.24 -11.96 4.99
C ILE A 159 -3.80 -11.63 3.56
N VAL A 160 -2.59 -12.03 3.18
CA VAL A 160 -2.15 -11.97 1.78
C VAL A 160 -3.00 -12.94 0.96
N PRO A 161 -3.78 -12.46 -0.04
CA PRO A 161 -4.65 -13.32 -0.84
C PRO A 161 -3.83 -14.25 -1.73
N GLY A 162 -4.40 -15.43 -1.99
CA GLY A 162 -3.90 -16.33 -3.00
C GLY A 162 -4.15 -15.80 -4.41
N ARG A 163 -3.34 -16.27 -5.35
CA ARG A 163 -3.56 -16.07 -6.79
C ARG A 163 -4.74 -16.91 -7.24
N TYR A 164 -5.58 -16.39 -8.13
CA TYR A 164 -6.69 -17.15 -8.68
C TYR A 164 -6.53 -17.34 -10.19
N LEU A 165 -7.06 -18.45 -10.67
CA LEU A 165 -7.01 -18.82 -12.07
C LEU A 165 -8.04 -18.02 -12.88
N ASN A 166 -7.60 -17.37 -13.95
CA ASN A 166 -8.43 -16.67 -14.91
C ASN A 166 -8.25 -17.32 -16.29
N GLY A 167 -9.13 -18.26 -16.63
CA GLY A 167 -8.96 -19.10 -17.81
C GLY A 167 -7.76 -20.04 -17.64
N ARG A 168 -6.65 -19.74 -18.33
CA ARG A 168 -5.44 -20.59 -18.33
C ARG A 168 -4.26 -19.99 -17.55
N THR A 169 -4.36 -18.74 -17.14
CA THR A 169 -3.28 -18.02 -16.44
C THR A 169 -3.74 -17.60 -15.05
N TYR A 170 -2.81 -17.50 -14.11
CA TYR A 170 -3.12 -16.92 -12.81
C TYR A 170 -3.10 -15.39 -12.91
N ARG A 171 -4.00 -14.76 -12.15
CA ARG A 171 -3.85 -13.36 -11.81
C ARG A 171 -2.91 -13.22 -10.60
N PRO A 172 -2.08 -12.16 -10.52
CA PRO A 172 -1.27 -11.87 -9.35
C PRO A 172 -2.16 -11.75 -8.11
N ALA A 173 -1.60 -11.93 -6.92
CA ALA A 173 -2.32 -11.64 -5.69
C ALA A 173 -2.77 -10.16 -5.70
N HIS A 174 -4.02 -9.89 -5.29
CA HIS A 174 -4.54 -8.52 -5.23
C HIS A 174 -5.68 -8.37 -4.24
N VAL A 175 -5.85 -7.13 -3.76
CA VAL A 175 -6.98 -6.70 -2.94
C VAL A 175 -7.81 -5.71 -3.74
N HIS A 176 -9.10 -5.98 -3.91
CA HIS A 176 -9.99 -5.03 -4.55
C HIS A 176 -10.44 -3.96 -3.57
N VAL A 177 -10.60 -2.73 -4.06
CA VAL A 177 -11.07 -1.60 -3.28
C VAL A 177 -12.02 -0.77 -4.13
N LYS A 178 -13.20 -0.48 -3.61
CA LYS A 178 -14.12 0.54 -4.13
C LYS A 178 -14.28 1.66 -3.11
N ILE A 179 -13.93 2.88 -3.48
CA ILE A 179 -13.88 4.02 -2.58
C ILE A 179 -14.98 5.01 -2.94
N THR A 180 -15.75 5.43 -1.94
CA THR A 180 -16.68 6.55 -2.04
C THR A 180 -16.32 7.61 -1.01
N ALA A 181 -16.34 8.88 -1.42
CA ALA A 181 -16.18 10.00 -0.51
C ALA A 181 -17.16 11.13 -0.89
N PRO A 182 -17.67 11.91 0.09
CA PRO A 182 -18.51 13.07 -0.19
C PRO A 182 -17.85 14.02 -1.21
N GLY A 183 -18.61 14.46 -2.21
CA GLY A 183 -18.11 15.38 -3.24
C GLY A 183 -17.09 14.81 -4.22
N HIS A 184 -16.78 13.51 -4.21
CA HIS A 184 -15.78 12.88 -5.07
C HIS A 184 -16.36 11.78 -5.95
N VAL A 185 -15.75 11.55 -7.11
CA VAL A 185 -16.11 10.46 -8.03
C VAL A 185 -15.73 9.13 -7.37
N PRO A 186 -16.65 8.13 -7.30
CA PRO A 186 -16.30 6.80 -6.81
C PRO A 186 -15.17 6.17 -7.61
N LEU A 187 -14.22 5.53 -6.92
CA LEU A 187 -13.08 4.85 -7.52
C LEU A 187 -13.23 3.34 -7.32
N THR A 188 -13.17 2.56 -8.40
CA THR A 188 -12.96 1.10 -8.31
C THR A 188 -11.56 0.78 -8.80
N THR A 189 -10.80 0.06 -7.98
CA THR A 189 -9.41 -0.28 -8.28
C THR A 189 -8.97 -1.57 -7.58
N GLN A 190 -7.72 -1.95 -7.78
CA GLN A 190 -7.08 -3.12 -7.17
C GLN A 190 -5.71 -2.71 -6.64
N LEU A 191 -5.26 -3.33 -5.56
CA LEU A 191 -3.91 -3.18 -5.02
C LEU A 191 -3.13 -4.48 -5.23
N TYR A 192 -1.91 -4.38 -5.75
CA TYR A 192 -1.04 -5.51 -6.07
C TYR A 192 0.18 -5.56 -5.15
N PHE A 193 0.84 -6.71 -5.12
CA PHE A 193 2.01 -6.94 -4.25
C PHE A 193 3.31 -6.86 -5.05
N PRO A 194 4.36 -6.21 -4.52
CA PRO A 194 5.65 -6.17 -5.17
C PRO A 194 6.25 -7.58 -5.26
N GLY A 195 6.88 -7.91 -6.38
CA GLY A 195 7.53 -9.19 -6.60
C GLY A 195 6.61 -10.38 -6.90
N ASP A 196 5.30 -10.17 -7.07
CA ASP A 196 4.44 -11.24 -7.59
C ASP A 196 4.82 -11.54 -9.07
N PRO A 197 5.15 -12.81 -9.41
CA PRO A 197 5.62 -13.16 -10.76
C PRO A 197 4.57 -12.89 -11.85
N PHE A 198 3.27 -12.92 -11.52
CA PHE A 198 2.21 -12.69 -12.50
C PHE A 198 1.95 -11.20 -12.77
N ASN A 199 2.62 -10.28 -12.04
CA ASN A 199 2.55 -8.85 -12.32
C ASN A 199 3.08 -8.49 -13.72
N ALA A 200 3.94 -9.32 -14.32
CA ALA A 200 4.45 -9.10 -15.67
C ALA A 200 3.52 -9.66 -16.76
N GLU A 201 2.58 -10.52 -16.39
CA GLU A 201 1.75 -11.29 -17.33
C GLU A 201 0.28 -10.82 -17.35
N ASP A 202 -0.25 -10.32 -16.23
CA ASP A 202 -1.64 -9.89 -16.15
C ASP A 202 -1.87 -8.58 -16.93
N PRO A 203 -2.70 -8.58 -18.00
CA PRO A 203 -2.96 -7.38 -18.79
C PRO A 203 -3.72 -6.28 -18.03
N PHE A 204 -4.34 -6.60 -16.91
CA PHE A 204 -5.11 -5.65 -16.11
C PHE A 204 -4.25 -4.87 -15.13
N ILE A 205 -3.04 -5.32 -14.81
CA ILE A 205 -2.22 -4.65 -13.82
C ILE A 205 -1.86 -3.23 -14.26
N ARG A 206 -1.77 -2.33 -13.27
CA ARG A 206 -1.16 -1.01 -13.41
C ARG A 206 -0.03 -0.94 -12.39
N GLN A 207 1.15 -0.56 -12.84
CA GLN A 207 2.34 -0.54 -11.95
C GLN A 207 2.19 0.49 -10.82
N SER A 208 1.40 1.54 -11.03
CA SER A 208 1.05 2.54 -10.00
C SER A 208 0.19 1.98 -8.85
N LEU A 209 -0.40 0.79 -9.04
CA LEU A 209 -1.26 0.11 -8.07
C LEU A 209 -0.52 -0.97 -7.26
N VAL A 210 0.78 -1.15 -7.51
CA VAL A 210 1.64 -2.00 -6.67
C VAL A 210 1.94 -1.24 -5.38
N MET A 211 1.60 -1.84 -4.25
CA MET A 211 1.81 -1.23 -2.93
C MET A 211 3.28 -1.24 -2.51
N ASP A 212 3.63 -0.34 -1.60
CA ASP A 212 4.85 -0.52 -0.80
C ASP A 212 4.59 -1.63 0.22
N LEU A 213 5.54 -2.55 0.39
CA LEU A 213 5.39 -3.70 1.28
C LEU A 213 6.63 -3.89 2.15
N ALA A 214 6.42 -4.07 3.45
CA ALA A 214 7.46 -4.44 4.41
C ALA A 214 7.01 -5.66 5.23
N ASN A 215 7.96 -6.46 5.74
CA ASN A 215 7.66 -7.52 6.69
C ASN A 215 8.07 -7.06 8.09
N GLU A 216 7.13 -7.14 9.04
CA GLU A 216 7.35 -6.83 10.45
C GLU A 216 6.85 -8.01 11.29
N ASN A 217 7.79 -8.74 11.91
CA ASN A 217 7.49 -9.86 12.81
C ASN A 217 6.52 -10.90 12.21
N GLY A 218 6.66 -11.21 10.91
CA GLY A 218 5.81 -12.17 10.21
C GLY A 218 4.49 -11.61 9.68
N THR A 219 4.20 -10.33 9.92
CA THR A 219 3.07 -9.61 9.31
C THR A 219 3.55 -8.77 8.14
N GLN A 220 2.89 -8.87 7.00
CA GLN A 220 3.10 -7.97 5.86
C GLN A 220 2.43 -6.62 6.13
N ARG A 221 3.15 -5.53 5.92
CA ARG A 221 2.69 -4.14 6.08
C ARG A 221 2.64 -3.49 4.70
N GLY A 222 1.43 -3.39 4.15
CA GLY A 222 1.15 -2.69 2.92
C GLY A 222 0.93 -1.20 3.18
N ARG A 223 1.51 -0.33 2.36
CA ARG A 223 1.20 1.11 2.35
C ARG A 223 0.71 1.54 0.98
N TYR A 224 -0.39 2.27 0.94
CA TYR A 224 -0.91 2.85 -0.29
C TYR A 224 -1.65 4.17 -0.02
N GLU A 225 -1.53 5.13 -0.92
CA GLU A 225 -2.23 6.40 -0.84
C GLU A 225 -3.22 6.51 -2.01
N PHE A 226 -4.49 6.75 -1.67
CA PHE A 226 -5.55 6.96 -2.64
C PHE A 226 -5.76 8.45 -2.90
N VAL A 227 -5.83 8.82 -4.17
CA VAL A 227 -6.14 10.17 -4.64
C VAL A 227 -7.41 10.11 -5.48
N LEU A 228 -8.49 10.73 -4.99
CA LEU A 228 -9.80 10.73 -5.65
C LEU A 228 -10.04 12.05 -6.38
N SER A 229 -10.67 11.96 -7.54
CA SER A 229 -11.12 13.12 -8.30
C SER A 229 -12.37 13.74 -7.68
N PRO A 230 -12.44 15.08 -7.52
CA PRO A 230 -13.67 15.75 -7.12
C PRO A 230 -14.75 15.58 -8.21
N LYS A 231 -16.02 15.60 -7.80
CA LYS A 231 -17.13 15.77 -8.75
C LYS A 231 -17.09 17.20 -9.31
N ALA A 232 -17.44 17.34 -10.58
CA ALA A 232 -17.58 18.64 -11.23
C ALA A 232 -18.77 19.43 -10.65
#